data_AF-A0A954TDN2-F1
#
_entry.id   AF-A0A954TDN2-F1
#
_cell.length_a   1.000
_cell.length_b   1.000
_cell.length_c   1.000
_cell.angle_alpha   90.00
_cell.angle_beta   90.00
_cell.angle_gamma   90.00
#
_symmetry.space_group_name_H-M   'P 1'
#
loop_
_entity.id
_entity.type
_entity.pdbx_description
1 polymer ?
#
loop_
_entity_poly.entity_id
_entity_poly.type
_entity_poly.pdbx_seq_one_letter_code
_entity_poly.pdbx_strand_id
1 'polypeptide(L)'
;MRALVGLPFSLLAFPLVAILYALQVVPVVGVFLMLLGAPFWTGMLVNAGMLGLAIEVPIRRFAFAEARTSLLWLLVPFVYFGWYGIITFNDHRALQNLRAEYDAANEKVLVPFDAERHSLVLVGGAHTYAGTLTQDFGLPVAYSENENVTGGYLSTRLLEKDLCTEIRNEPLMSAAFIHTFGFHDGDRIGHRRLASNFCSLRMPAKPQNAPVTVANVQTETLVEGLPVILIENVITMPDGTKHVLRGGTAAPYPWFPMPVLGCALNSGAPSWDCFHGFSRDSFTPIVTSATRYGGDVRVLATALALTPTEPQNRRATDREFVEDQLSQVVGLQLERDIADLREAVADPASQMTVHSIKVLERTPDVLLSLAPTIVEGIKRAAQITDNPYRNRETGRTLARLFGKLPYDVQDQYADDMALLYQRADEANDGRHWLYQADDLLRFRPPCCDTSGR
;
A
#
# COMPACT_ATOMS: atom_id res chain seq x y z
N MET A 1 31.76 23.00 45.66
CA MET A 1 31.17 23.69 44.48
C MET A 1 32.14 24.54 43.65
N ARG A 2 33.46 24.60 43.94
CA ARG A 2 34.43 25.33 43.08
C ARG A 2 34.73 24.66 41.73
N ALA A 3 34.50 23.34 41.60
CA ALA A 3 34.79 22.59 40.36
C ALA A 3 33.81 22.87 39.20
N LEU A 4 32.66 23.50 39.45
CA LEU A 4 31.68 23.87 38.41
C LEU A 4 31.93 25.28 37.83
N VAL A 5 32.81 26.07 38.46
CA VAL A 5 33.13 27.44 38.04
C VAL A 5 34.08 27.36 36.83
N GLY A 6 33.50 27.20 35.64
CA GLY A 6 34.25 27.15 34.38
C GLY A 6 33.65 26.24 33.32
N LEU A 7 32.72 25.35 33.69
CA LEU A 7 31.98 24.53 32.73
C LEU A 7 30.92 25.37 32.01
N PRO A 8 30.85 25.29 30.67
CA PRO A 8 29.75 25.89 29.92
C PRO A 8 28.40 25.32 30.37
N PHE A 9 27.42 26.19 30.60
CA PHE A 9 26.06 25.81 30.92
C PHE A 9 25.42 24.99 29.80
N SER A 10 25.80 25.25 28.55
CA SER A 10 25.34 24.52 27.36
C SER A 10 25.61 23.01 27.42
N LEU A 11 26.57 22.57 28.26
CA LEU A 11 26.83 21.15 28.48
C LEU A 11 25.67 20.41 29.16
N LEU A 12 24.76 21.11 29.84
CA LEU A 12 23.59 20.49 30.49
C LEU A 12 22.62 19.87 29.48
N ALA A 13 22.66 20.26 28.21
CA ALA A 13 21.82 19.66 27.17
C ALA A 13 22.14 18.16 26.97
N PHE A 14 23.41 17.75 27.04
CA PHE A 14 23.84 16.37 26.81
C PHE A 14 23.38 15.36 27.89
N PRO A 15 23.52 15.62 29.20
CA PRO A 15 22.95 14.73 30.22
C PRO A 15 21.42 14.72 30.17
N LEU A 16 20.76 15.84 29.81
CA LEU A 16 19.30 15.84 29.59
C LEU A 16 18.90 14.92 28.43
N VAL A 17 19.63 14.91 27.32
CA VAL A 17 19.44 13.97 26.21
C VAL A 17 19.61 12.52 26.69
N ALA A 18 20.65 12.23 27.48
CA ALA A 18 20.90 10.90 28.02
C ALA A 18 19.76 10.42 28.94
N ILE A 19 19.25 11.30 29.81
CA ILE A 19 18.10 11.01 30.68
C ILE A 19 16.85 10.75 29.84
N LEU A 20 16.56 11.61 28.86
CA LEU A 20 15.40 11.43 27.97
C LEU A 20 15.48 10.12 27.20
N TYR A 21 16.66 9.76 26.69
CA TYR A 21 16.88 8.50 25.99
C TYR A 21 16.69 7.30 26.94
N ALA A 22 17.26 7.34 28.15
CA ALA A 22 17.09 6.27 29.14
C ALA A 22 15.61 6.06 29.53
N LEU A 23 14.85 7.14 29.65
CA LEU A 23 13.41 7.07 29.90
C LEU A 23 12.65 6.43 28.72
N GLN A 24 13.08 6.66 27.48
CA GLN A 24 12.47 6.05 26.29
C GLN A 24 12.75 4.56 26.16
N VAL A 25 13.80 4.02 26.79
CA VAL A 25 14.08 2.57 26.78
C VAL A 25 12.99 1.77 27.48
N VAL A 26 12.28 2.37 28.44
CA VAL A 26 11.15 1.73 29.15
C VAL A 26 9.89 1.85 28.27
N PRO A 27 9.29 0.76 27.75
CA PRO A 27 8.24 0.86 26.73
C PRO A 27 7.03 1.71 27.13
N VAL A 28 6.55 1.59 28.36
CA VAL A 28 5.40 2.36 28.85
C VAL A 28 5.70 3.87 28.82
N VAL A 29 6.84 4.29 29.36
CA VAL A 29 7.26 5.69 29.38
C VAL A 29 7.61 6.16 27.96
N GLY A 30 8.29 5.31 27.20
CA GLY A 30 8.69 5.54 25.83
C GLY A 30 7.52 5.81 24.89
N VAL A 31 6.39 5.10 25.02
CA VAL A 31 5.18 5.38 24.22
C VAL A 31 4.65 6.79 24.49
N PHE A 32 4.55 7.20 25.76
CA PHE A 32 4.12 8.58 26.09
C PHE A 32 5.11 9.62 25.54
N LEU A 33 6.41 9.37 25.68
CA LEU A 33 7.44 10.26 25.13
C LEU A 33 7.44 10.31 23.61
N MET A 34 7.19 9.18 22.93
CA MET A 34 7.04 9.11 21.48
C MET A 34 5.85 9.95 21.00
N LEU A 35 4.70 9.86 21.68
CA LEU A 35 3.52 10.69 21.39
C LEU A 35 3.80 12.19 21.57
N LEU A 36 4.70 12.55 22.49
CA LEU A 36 5.16 13.94 22.70
C LEU A 36 6.27 14.36 21.72
N GLY A 37 6.71 13.48 20.82
CA GLY A 37 7.77 13.78 19.86
C GLY A 37 9.17 13.82 20.48
N ALA A 38 9.42 13.08 21.56
CA ALA A 38 10.70 13.07 22.26
C ALA A 38 11.93 12.74 21.37
N PRO A 39 11.85 11.91 20.30
CA PRO A 39 12.95 11.76 19.36
C PRO A 39 13.37 13.07 18.65
N PHE A 40 12.45 14.02 18.46
CA PHE A 40 12.78 15.35 17.93
C PHE A 40 13.42 16.23 19.00
N TRP A 41 13.04 16.07 20.27
CA TRP A 41 13.60 16.84 21.38
C TRP A 41 15.06 16.52 21.61
N THR A 42 15.44 15.23 21.51
CA THR A 42 16.85 14.83 21.60
C THR A 42 17.67 15.48 20.49
N GLY A 43 17.14 15.50 19.27
CA GLY A 43 17.73 16.21 18.13
C GLY A 43 17.94 17.70 18.38
N MET A 44 16.91 18.37 18.88
CA MET A 44 16.94 19.80 19.21
C MET A 44 17.93 20.10 20.34
N LEU A 45 17.94 19.32 21.42
CA LEU A 45 18.82 19.53 22.57
C LEU A 45 20.29 19.32 22.22
N VAL A 46 20.64 18.28 21.44
CA VAL A 46 22.02 18.07 20.98
C VAL A 46 22.50 19.30 20.21
N ASN A 47 21.72 19.75 19.21
CA ASN A 47 22.08 20.93 18.42
C ASN A 47 22.13 22.22 19.25
N ALA A 48 21.17 22.42 20.16
CA ALA A 48 21.17 23.56 21.07
C ALA A 48 22.39 23.56 22.00
N GLY A 49 22.81 22.39 22.51
CA GLY A 49 24.04 22.25 23.29
C GLY A 49 25.29 22.59 22.48
N MET A 50 25.38 22.12 21.24
CA MET A 50 26.51 22.41 20.34
C MET A 50 26.59 23.90 19.96
N LEU A 51 25.48 24.51 19.56
CA LEU A 51 25.40 25.95 19.26
C LEU A 51 25.65 26.79 20.52
N GLY A 52 25.10 26.36 21.66
CA GLY A 52 25.35 26.98 22.95
C GLY A 52 26.84 26.99 23.29
N LEU A 53 27.56 25.87 23.13
CA LEU A 53 29.01 25.83 23.32
C LEU A 53 29.76 26.79 22.39
N ALA A 54 29.36 26.85 21.11
CA ALA A 54 29.99 27.73 20.12
C ALA A 54 29.83 29.23 20.46
N ILE A 55 28.73 29.60 21.13
CA ILE A 55 28.41 30.99 21.51
C ILE A 55 28.93 31.33 22.91
N GLU A 56 28.71 30.45 23.88
CA GLU A 56 29.01 30.66 25.30
C GLU A 56 30.52 30.72 25.57
N VAL A 57 31.30 29.85 24.92
CA VAL A 57 32.75 29.76 25.18
C VAL A 57 33.48 31.05 24.79
N PRO A 58 33.28 31.65 23.59
CA PRO A 58 33.87 32.94 23.24
C PRO A 58 33.40 34.08 24.16
N ILE A 59 32.09 34.17 24.44
CA ILE A 59 31.54 35.22 25.31
C ILE A 59 32.16 35.14 26.71
N ARG A 60 32.18 33.96 27.34
CA ARG A 60 32.78 33.79 28.67
C ARG A 60 34.27 34.05 28.69
N ARG A 61 34.98 33.71 27.61
CA ARG A 61 36.44 33.91 27.51
C ARG A 61 36.81 35.38 27.40
N PHE A 62 36.07 36.16 26.62
CA PHE A 62 36.44 37.55 26.29
C PHE A 62 35.67 38.62 27.09
N ALA A 63 34.42 38.36 27.47
CA ALA A 63 33.57 39.36 28.15
C ALA A 63 33.63 39.29 29.68
N PHE A 64 33.94 38.12 30.27
CA PHE A 64 33.88 37.91 31.72
C PHE A 64 35.25 37.52 32.30
N ALA A 65 35.84 38.41 33.11
CA ALA A 65 37.18 38.19 33.69
C ALA A 65 37.22 37.02 34.70
N GLU A 66 36.12 36.78 35.40
CA GLU A 66 36.02 35.83 36.52
C GLU A 66 35.61 34.41 36.09
N ALA A 67 35.12 34.22 34.87
CA ALA A 67 34.54 32.95 34.38
C ALA A 67 35.20 32.47 33.09
N ARG A 68 36.54 32.45 33.04
CA ARG A 68 37.30 32.05 31.83
C ARG A 68 37.11 30.56 31.52
N THR A 69 36.31 30.28 30.50
CA THR A 69 36.17 28.93 29.92
C THR A 69 37.33 28.60 28.97
N SER A 70 37.72 27.33 28.88
CA SER A 70 38.75 26.87 27.92
C SER A 70 38.22 26.88 26.49
N LEU A 71 39.01 27.40 25.54
CA LEU A 71 38.70 27.36 24.11
C LEU A 71 38.68 25.93 23.55
N LEU A 72 39.27 24.95 24.26
CA LEU A 72 39.23 23.53 23.86
C LEU A 72 37.78 23.00 23.75
N TRP A 73 36.83 23.59 24.48
CA TRP A 73 35.41 23.22 24.36
C TRP A 73 34.82 23.50 22.97
N LEU A 74 35.42 24.39 22.18
CA LEU A 74 35.02 24.64 20.79
C LEU A 74 35.39 23.49 19.84
N LEU A 75 36.30 22.60 20.24
CA LEU A 75 36.61 21.40 19.44
C LEU A 75 35.39 20.49 19.30
N VAL A 76 34.51 20.44 20.31
CA VAL A 76 33.33 19.58 20.30
C VAL A 76 32.35 19.96 19.18
N PRO A 77 31.81 21.20 19.11
CA PRO A 77 30.95 21.60 17.99
C PRO A 77 31.71 21.62 16.66
N PHE A 78 33.00 21.97 16.65
CA PHE A 78 33.80 21.94 15.41
C PHE A 78 33.89 20.54 14.80
N VAL A 79 34.23 19.53 15.61
CA VAL A 79 34.29 18.13 15.14
C VAL A 79 32.89 17.65 14.75
N TYR A 80 31.87 17.96 15.54
CA TYR A 80 30.48 17.55 15.26
C TYR A 80 29.97 18.07 13.91
N PHE A 81 29.99 19.40 13.71
CA PHE A 81 29.52 20.01 12.46
C PHE A 81 30.48 19.77 11.30
N GLY A 82 31.80 19.73 11.54
CA GLY A 82 32.81 19.47 10.51
C GLY A 82 32.71 18.06 9.94
N TRP A 83 32.66 17.03 10.81
CA TRP A 83 32.48 15.65 10.40
C TRP A 83 31.17 15.46 9.64
N TYR A 84 30.06 15.98 10.20
CA TYR A 84 28.75 15.87 9.58
C TYR A 84 28.71 16.58 8.21
N GLY A 85 29.30 17.77 8.11
CA GLY A 85 29.39 18.53 6.87
C GLY A 85 30.16 17.78 5.78
N ILE A 86 31.26 17.12 6.13
CA ILE A 86 32.05 16.31 5.18
C ILE A 86 31.22 15.14 4.63
N ILE A 87 30.55 14.37 5.50
CA ILE A 87 29.71 13.25 5.04
C ILE A 87 28.55 13.75 4.19
N THR A 88 27.86 14.81 4.64
CA THR A 88 26.71 15.38 3.93
C THR A 88 27.10 15.90 2.55
N PHE A 89 28.28 16.53 2.44
CA PHE A 89 28.82 16.98 1.16
C PHE A 89 29.08 15.79 0.22
N ASN A 90 29.69 14.70 0.73
CA ASN A 90 29.94 13.51 -0.06
C ASN A 90 28.65 12.85 -0.53
N ASP A 91 27.63 12.70 0.34
CA ASP A 91 26.31 12.17 -0.01
C ASP A 91 25.67 12.98 -1.15
N HIS A 92 25.67 14.30 -1.06
CA HIS A 92 25.09 15.16 -2.09
C HIS A 92 25.89 15.13 -3.39
N ARG A 93 27.21 15.01 -3.32
CA ARG A 93 28.06 14.84 -4.51
C ARG A 93 27.79 13.51 -5.20
N ALA A 94 27.72 12.41 -4.45
CA ALA A 94 27.37 11.09 -4.98
C ALA A 94 25.99 11.09 -5.64
N LEU A 95 25.00 11.74 -5.00
CA LEU A 95 23.67 11.92 -5.56
C LEU A 95 23.67 12.75 -6.86
N GLN A 96 24.45 13.83 -6.93
CA GLN A 96 24.58 14.64 -8.14
C GLN A 96 25.23 13.86 -9.30
N ASN A 97 26.23 13.04 -9.00
CA ASN A 97 26.87 12.18 -9.99
C ASN A 97 25.87 11.13 -10.52
N LEU A 98 25.15 10.45 -9.62
CA LEU A 98 24.11 9.48 -10.00
C LEU A 98 23.00 10.12 -10.84
N ARG A 99 22.56 11.33 -10.46
CA ARG A 99 21.60 12.13 -11.25
C ARG A 99 22.08 12.34 -12.67
N ALA A 100 23.27 12.90 -12.83
CA ALA A 100 23.84 13.18 -14.13
C ALA A 100 24.00 11.91 -14.97
N GLU A 101 24.42 10.80 -14.36
CA GLU A 101 24.54 9.51 -15.03
C GLU A 101 23.18 8.99 -15.51
N TYR A 102 22.17 8.98 -14.63
CA TYR A 102 20.86 8.39 -14.93
C TYR A 102 20.08 9.24 -15.92
N ASP A 103 20.10 10.56 -15.77
CA ASP A 103 19.45 11.47 -16.71
C ASP A 103 20.06 11.32 -18.12
N ALA A 104 21.40 11.28 -18.23
CA ALA A 104 22.09 11.09 -19.51
C ALA A 104 21.88 9.69 -20.12
N ALA A 105 21.67 8.66 -19.29
CA ALA A 105 21.33 7.32 -19.75
C ALA A 105 19.89 7.27 -20.28
N ASN A 106 18.96 7.85 -19.53
CA ASN A 106 17.53 7.84 -19.86
C ASN A 106 17.18 8.73 -21.06
N GLU A 107 17.86 9.86 -21.26
CA GLU A 107 17.64 10.75 -22.41
C GLU A 107 17.81 10.04 -23.76
N LYS A 108 18.61 8.98 -23.80
CA LYS A 108 18.88 8.18 -25.00
C LYS A 108 17.83 7.11 -25.27
N VAL A 109 16.90 6.88 -24.35
CA VAL A 109 15.92 5.80 -24.44
C VAL A 109 14.61 6.34 -25.00
N LEU A 110 14.32 5.95 -26.24
CA LEU A 110 13.02 6.15 -26.88
C LEU A 110 12.40 4.79 -27.16
N VAL A 111 11.20 4.59 -26.63
CA VAL A 111 10.41 3.38 -26.84
C VAL A 111 9.37 3.69 -27.91
N PRO A 112 9.25 2.89 -28.98
CA PRO A 112 8.27 3.10 -30.04
C PRO A 112 6.86 2.66 -29.58
N PHE A 113 6.39 3.23 -28.48
CA PHE A 113 5.07 3.00 -27.92
C PHE A 113 4.02 3.84 -28.66
N ASP A 114 2.86 3.23 -28.88
CA ASP A 114 1.72 3.84 -29.55
C ASP A 114 0.47 3.31 -28.85
N ALA A 115 -0.28 4.19 -28.18
CA ALA A 115 -1.43 3.79 -27.37
C ALA A 115 -2.59 3.21 -28.21
N GLU A 116 -2.63 3.48 -29.52
CA GLU A 116 -3.64 2.91 -30.42
C GLU A 116 -3.29 1.49 -30.85
N ARG A 117 -2.00 1.16 -30.92
CA ARG A 117 -1.49 -0.14 -31.40
C ARG A 117 -0.99 -1.07 -30.30
N HIS A 118 -0.70 -0.52 -29.13
CA HIS A 118 -0.11 -1.24 -28.01
C HIS A 118 -0.94 -1.04 -26.74
N SER A 119 -0.90 -2.03 -25.85
CA SER A 119 -1.45 -1.92 -24.50
C SER A 119 -0.30 -1.88 -23.51
N LEU A 120 -0.23 -0.83 -22.68
CA LEU A 120 0.80 -0.76 -21.64
C LEU A 120 0.40 -1.64 -20.45
N VAL A 121 1.22 -2.65 -20.15
CA VAL A 121 1.00 -3.63 -19.08
C VAL A 121 2.06 -3.45 -18.01
N LEU A 122 1.64 -3.17 -16.78
CA LEU A 122 2.51 -2.93 -15.63
C LEU A 122 2.57 -4.18 -14.75
N VAL A 123 3.77 -4.64 -14.45
CA VAL A 123 4.03 -5.90 -13.74
C VAL A 123 4.81 -5.63 -12.45
N GLY A 124 4.51 -6.42 -11.41
CA GLY A 124 5.18 -6.31 -10.11
C GLY A 124 5.04 -4.91 -9.53
N GLY A 125 6.13 -4.31 -9.05
CA GLY A 125 6.11 -2.96 -8.44
C GLY A 125 5.64 -1.82 -9.35
N ALA A 126 5.64 -2.02 -10.68
CA ALA A 126 5.26 -1.00 -11.66
C ALA A 126 3.74 -0.68 -11.67
N HIS A 127 2.89 -1.53 -11.09
CA HIS A 127 1.43 -1.33 -11.09
C HIS A 127 1.00 0.02 -10.46
N THR A 128 1.82 0.57 -9.57
CA THR A 128 1.59 1.87 -8.93
C THR A 128 1.63 3.04 -9.93
N TYR A 129 2.23 2.86 -11.11
CA TYR A 129 2.34 3.88 -12.15
C TYR A 129 1.05 4.05 -12.95
N ALA A 130 0.13 3.08 -12.92
CA ALA A 130 -1.09 3.08 -13.73
C ALA A 130 -1.93 4.34 -13.53
N GLY A 131 -2.08 4.76 -12.27
CA GLY A 131 -2.79 5.97 -11.89
C GLY A 131 -2.12 7.21 -12.50
N THR A 132 -0.85 7.44 -12.20
CA THR A 132 -0.13 8.64 -12.69
C THR A 132 -0.07 8.70 -14.22
N LEU A 133 0.13 7.58 -14.92
CA LEU A 133 0.18 7.57 -16.39
C LEU A 133 -1.17 7.95 -17.01
N THR A 134 -2.27 7.46 -16.45
CA THR A 134 -3.61 7.78 -16.95
C THR A 134 -4.07 9.17 -16.53
N GLN A 135 -3.73 9.58 -15.30
CA GLN A 135 -4.12 10.86 -14.72
C GLN A 135 -3.32 12.03 -15.30
N ASP A 136 -2.00 11.92 -15.34
CA ASP A 136 -1.11 13.06 -15.56
C ASP A 136 -0.38 13.03 -16.89
N PHE A 137 -0.44 11.93 -17.65
CA PHE A 137 0.21 11.79 -18.96
C PHE A 137 -0.76 11.43 -20.10
N GLY A 138 -2.06 11.50 -19.84
CA GLY A 138 -3.10 11.34 -20.86
C GLY A 138 -3.17 9.95 -21.48
N LEU A 139 -2.57 8.94 -20.84
CA LEU A 139 -2.67 7.56 -21.32
C LEU A 139 -4.13 7.09 -21.16
N PRO A 140 -4.83 6.67 -22.23
CA PRO A 140 -6.26 6.33 -22.13
C PRO A 140 -6.53 5.16 -21.17
N VAL A 141 -5.65 4.17 -21.18
CA VAL A 141 -5.74 2.98 -20.31
C VAL A 141 -4.35 2.45 -19.99
N ALA A 142 -4.13 2.10 -18.73
CA ALA A 142 -2.98 1.32 -18.27
C ALA A 142 -3.47 0.01 -17.67
N TYR A 143 -2.83 -1.11 -18.01
CA TYR A 143 -3.14 -2.41 -17.43
C TYR A 143 -2.14 -2.74 -16.33
N SER A 144 -2.57 -3.46 -15.31
CA SER A 144 -1.70 -4.00 -14.26
C SER A 144 -2.01 -5.48 -14.09
N GLU A 145 -0.98 -6.30 -14.05
CA GLU A 145 -1.14 -7.73 -13.80
C GLU A 145 -1.69 -7.96 -12.39
N ASN A 146 -2.69 -8.83 -12.29
CA ASN A 146 -3.28 -9.24 -11.02
C ASN A 146 -3.90 -10.62 -11.18
N GLU A 147 -3.24 -11.63 -10.60
CA GLU A 147 -3.67 -13.04 -10.66
C GLU A 147 -5.04 -13.26 -9.99
N ASN A 148 -5.47 -12.36 -9.11
CA ASN A 148 -6.73 -12.52 -8.36
C ASN A 148 -7.98 -12.13 -9.16
N VAL A 149 -7.84 -11.52 -10.34
CA VAL A 149 -9.00 -11.08 -11.13
C VAL A 149 -9.19 -11.90 -12.40
N THR A 150 -10.44 -12.00 -12.83
CA THR A 150 -10.79 -12.71 -14.05
C THR A 150 -10.08 -12.11 -15.25
N GLY A 151 -9.29 -12.93 -15.95
CA GLY A 151 -8.46 -12.51 -17.07
C GLY A 151 -7.06 -12.02 -16.72
N GLY A 152 -6.68 -11.94 -15.43
CA GLY A 152 -5.31 -11.70 -14.97
C GLY A 152 -4.85 -10.23 -15.00
N TYR A 153 -5.72 -9.29 -15.36
CA TYR A 153 -5.36 -7.88 -15.52
C TYR A 153 -6.44 -6.94 -14.97
N LEU A 154 -5.99 -5.86 -14.34
CA LEU A 154 -6.79 -4.69 -14.00
C LEU A 154 -6.47 -3.55 -14.96
N SER A 155 -7.46 -3.02 -15.66
CA SER A 155 -7.34 -1.73 -16.33
C SER A 155 -7.47 -0.59 -15.32
N THR A 156 -6.76 0.50 -15.58
CA THR A 156 -6.90 1.80 -14.91
C THR A 156 -7.21 2.84 -15.97
N ARG A 157 -8.26 3.65 -15.75
CA ARG A 157 -8.74 4.68 -16.68
C ARG A 157 -9.19 5.93 -15.94
N LEU A 158 -9.28 7.05 -16.64
CA LEU A 158 -9.97 8.25 -16.14
C LEU A 158 -11.47 8.19 -16.46
N LEU A 159 -12.30 8.61 -15.51
CA LEU A 159 -13.74 8.66 -15.63
C LEU A 159 -14.31 9.96 -15.07
N GLU A 160 -15.45 10.40 -15.60
CA GLU A 160 -16.18 11.55 -15.07
C GLU A 160 -16.72 11.26 -13.66
N LYS A 161 -16.71 12.29 -12.80
CA LYS A 161 -16.99 12.15 -11.36
C LYS A 161 -18.41 11.66 -11.05
N ASP A 162 -19.40 12.02 -11.86
CA ASP A 162 -20.78 11.58 -11.72
C ASP A 162 -20.87 10.06 -11.86
N LEU A 163 -20.36 9.49 -12.94
CA LEU A 163 -20.31 8.04 -13.15
C LEU A 163 -19.43 7.35 -12.10
N CYS A 164 -18.33 7.99 -11.67
CA CYS A 164 -17.55 7.47 -10.55
C CYS A 164 -18.36 7.31 -9.25
N THR A 165 -19.30 8.22 -9.01
CA THR A 165 -20.17 8.22 -7.83
C THR A 165 -21.25 7.16 -7.96
N GLU A 166 -21.83 7.00 -9.15
CA GLU A 166 -22.76 5.91 -9.48
C GLU A 166 -22.10 4.54 -9.22
N ILE A 167 -20.92 4.29 -9.79
CA ILE A 167 -20.17 3.03 -9.62
C ILE A 167 -19.82 2.79 -8.14
N ARG A 168 -19.39 3.84 -7.41
CA ARG A 168 -19.03 3.71 -5.99
C ARG A 168 -20.21 3.31 -5.11
N ASN A 169 -21.38 3.83 -5.43
CA ASN A 169 -22.60 3.61 -4.66
C ASN A 169 -23.29 2.30 -5.04
N GLU A 170 -22.92 1.66 -6.15
CA GLU A 170 -23.44 0.36 -6.57
C GLU A 170 -22.61 -0.79 -5.96
N PRO A 171 -23.12 -1.51 -4.96
CA PRO A 171 -22.35 -2.54 -4.29
C PRO A 171 -21.95 -3.72 -5.20
N LEU A 172 -22.72 -3.99 -6.27
CA LEU A 172 -22.41 -5.01 -7.27
C LEU A 172 -21.07 -4.73 -7.98
N MET A 173 -20.74 -3.45 -8.22
CA MET A 173 -19.47 -3.05 -8.84
C MET A 173 -18.28 -3.48 -7.98
N SER A 174 -18.33 -3.18 -6.68
CA SER A 174 -17.27 -3.58 -5.74
C SER A 174 -17.12 -5.10 -5.61
N ALA A 175 -18.22 -5.85 -5.78
CA ALA A 175 -18.19 -7.31 -5.80
C ALA A 175 -17.50 -7.86 -7.05
N ALA A 176 -17.62 -7.17 -8.18
CA ALA A 176 -16.96 -7.49 -9.43
C ALA A 176 -15.53 -6.92 -9.58
N PHE A 177 -14.89 -6.53 -8.47
CA PHE A 177 -13.56 -5.90 -8.44
C PHE A 177 -13.46 -4.57 -9.22
N ILE A 178 -14.58 -3.88 -9.36
CA ILE A 178 -14.66 -2.56 -9.98
C ILE A 178 -14.60 -1.50 -8.87
N HIS A 179 -13.59 -0.64 -8.92
CA HIS A 179 -13.31 0.34 -7.88
C HIS A 179 -13.01 1.72 -8.47
N THR A 180 -13.49 2.76 -7.80
CA THR A 180 -13.21 4.16 -8.17
C THR A 180 -12.43 4.87 -7.08
N PHE A 181 -11.36 5.56 -7.45
CA PHE A 181 -10.46 6.25 -6.54
C PHE A 181 -10.38 7.74 -6.90
N GLY A 182 -10.54 8.60 -5.90
CA GLY A 182 -10.16 10.00 -6.04
C GLY A 182 -8.63 10.13 -6.08
N PHE A 183 -8.14 11.15 -6.77
CA PHE A 183 -6.71 11.48 -6.82
C PHE A 183 -6.53 12.98 -6.66
N HIS A 184 -5.31 13.43 -6.38
CA HIS A 184 -5.01 14.84 -6.14
C HIS A 184 -4.40 15.49 -7.38
N ASP A 185 -4.90 16.67 -7.72
CA ASP A 185 -4.29 17.58 -8.67
C ASP A 185 -3.14 18.33 -8.03
N GLY A 186 -2.02 18.40 -8.76
CA GLY A 186 -0.85 19.18 -8.40
C GLY A 186 0.21 18.37 -7.65
N ASP A 187 1.46 18.57 -8.06
CA ASP A 187 2.58 17.80 -7.55
C ASP A 187 3.17 18.33 -6.22
N ARG A 188 2.79 19.55 -5.80
CA ARG A 188 3.39 20.23 -4.64
C ARG A 188 2.64 19.93 -3.35
N ILE A 189 3.39 19.55 -2.31
CA ILE A 189 2.92 19.09 -0.98
C ILE A 189 1.97 20.09 -0.25
N GLY A 190 1.80 21.33 -0.74
CA GLY A 190 0.84 22.32 -0.19
C GLY A 190 -0.31 22.76 -1.10
N HIS A 191 -0.40 22.25 -2.34
CA HIS A 191 -1.42 22.66 -3.32
C HIS A 191 -2.24 21.50 -3.87
N ARG A 192 -2.12 20.31 -3.25
CA ARG A 192 -2.90 19.12 -3.61
C ARG A 192 -4.38 19.40 -3.38
N ARG A 193 -5.13 19.57 -4.46
CA ARG A 193 -6.60 19.62 -4.43
C ARG A 193 -7.12 18.30 -4.93
N LEU A 194 -8.13 17.74 -4.28
CA LEU A 194 -8.77 16.54 -4.83
C LEU A 194 -9.31 16.90 -6.23
N ALA A 195 -9.00 16.06 -7.22
CA ALA A 195 -9.49 16.23 -8.57
C ALA A 195 -11.02 16.32 -8.54
N SER A 196 -11.54 17.41 -9.09
CA SER A 196 -12.95 17.78 -8.88
C SER A 196 -13.89 17.24 -9.95
N ASN A 197 -13.36 16.90 -11.13
CA ASN A 197 -14.14 16.49 -12.31
C ASN A 197 -13.95 15.03 -12.69
N PHE A 198 -12.89 14.38 -12.19
CA PHE A 198 -12.51 13.02 -12.59
C PHE A 198 -12.22 12.14 -11.39
N CYS A 199 -12.33 10.84 -11.60
CA CYS A 199 -11.72 9.82 -10.75
C CYS A 199 -10.96 8.79 -11.59
N SER A 200 -10.21 7.92 -10.91
CA SER A 200 -9.61 6.76 -11.52
C SER A 200 -10.52 5.54 -11.36
N LEU A 201 -10.90 4.91 -12.47
CA LEU A 201 -11.61 3.64 -12.49
C LEU A 201 -10.59 2.50 -12.61
N ARG A 202 -10.67 1.52 -11.72
CA ARG A 202 -9.95 0.25 -11.82
C ARG A 202 -10.94 -0.90 -11.97
N MET A 203 -10.78 -1.71 -13.01
CA MET A 203 -11.66 -2.86 -13.26
C MET A 203 -10.94 -3.98 -14.02
N PRO A 204 -11.35 -5.26 -13.83
CA PRO A 204 -10.86 -6.37 -14.63
C PRO A 204 -11.04 -6.09 -16.13
N ALA A 205 -9.96 -6.18 -16.91
CA ALA A 205 -10.03 -6.07 -18.36
C ALA A 205 -8.74 -6.60 -18.98
N LYS A 206 -8.87 -7.39 -20.05
CA LYS A 206 -7.71 -7.89 -20.80
C LYS A 206 -7.17 -6.78 -21.73
N PRO A 207 -5.84 -6.70 -21.91
CA PRO A 207 -5.23 -5.89 -22.96
C PRO A 207 -5.83 -6.25 -24.33
N GLN A 208 -6.31 -5.24 -25.05
CA GLN A 208 -6.92 -5.43 -26.38
C GLN A 208 -5.88 -5.42 -27.51
N ASN A 209 -4.75 -4.75 -27.27
CA ASN A 209 -3.67 -4.57 -28.23
C ASN A 209 -2.41 -5.34 -27.80
N ALA A 210 -1.42 -5.43 -28.69
CA ALA A 210 -0.16 -6.11 -28.38
C ALA A 210 0.51 -5.49 -27.12
N PRO A 211 0.90 -6.31 -26.12
CA PRO A 211 1.32 -5.80 -24.83
C PRO A 211 2.74 -5.23 -24.89
N VAL A 212 2.92 -4.03 -24.35
CA VAL A 212 4.22 -3.46 -23.97
C VAL A 212 4.31 -3.56 -22.46
N THR A 213 5.18 -4.45 -21.98
CA THR A 213 5.24 -4.79 -20.56
C THR A 213 6.31 -3.97 -19.85
N VAL A 214 5.98 -3.37 -18.71
CA VAL A 214 6.92 -2.67 -17.85
C VAL A 214 7.02 -3.41 -16.53
N ALA A 215 8.20 -3.91 -16.22
CA ALA A 215 8.53 -4.51 -14.94
C ALA A 215 9.50 -3.61 -14.18
N ASN A 216 9.38 -3.61 -12.85
CA ASN A 216 10.23 -2.84 -11.95
C ASN A 216 11.13 -3.79 -11.16
N VAL A 217 12.44 -3.60 -11.24
CA VAL A 217 13.42 -4.34 -10.43
C VAL A 217 14.05 -3.36 -9.45
N GLN A 218 13.94 -3.66 -8.16
CA GLN A 218 14.49 -2.82 -7.09
C GLN A 218 15.73 -3.47 -6.49
N THR A 219 16.79 -2.68 -6.33
CA THR A 219 18.02 -3.10 -5.67
C THR A 219 18.41 -2.08 -4.62
N GLU A 220 18.49 -2.50 -3.36
CA GLU A 220 19.04 -1.67 -2.28
C GLU A 220 20.57 -1.78 -2.25
N THR A 221 21.27 -0.66 -2.23
CA THR A 221 22.75 -0.64 -2.19
C THR A 221 23.30 0.65 -1.59
N LEU A 222 24.62 0.74 -1.47
CA LEU A 222 25.37 1.92 -1.05
C LEU A 222 26.25 2.40 -2.21
N VAL A 223 26.07 3.65 -2.62
CA VAL A 223 26.94 4.29 -3.64
C VAL A 223 27.79 5.35 -2.93
N GLU A 224 29.09 5.10 -2.81
CA GLU A 224 30.02 6.00 -2.09
C GLU A 224 29.58 6.31 -0.63
N GLY A 225 28.84 5.38 0.00
CA GLY A 225 28.29 5.55 1.35
C GLY A 225 26.89 6.16 1.41
N LEU A 226 26.35 6.64 0.28
CA LEU A 226 24.97 7.08 0.15
C LEU A 226 24.03 5.86 0.01
N PRO A 227 23.07 5.66 0.93
CA PRO A 227 22.05 4.63 0.78
C PRO A 227 21.12 4.97 -0.38
N VAL A 228 20.96 4.02 -1.29
CA VAL A 228 20.11 4.16 -2.47
C VAL A 228 19.26 2.91 -2.69
N ILE A 229 18.05 3.12 -3.18
CA ILE A 229 17.18 2.10 -3.75
C ILE A 229 17.17 2.38 -5.25
N LEU A 230 17.92 1.57 -6.00
CA LEU A 230 18.00 1.66 -7.45
C LEU A 230 16.79 0.95 -8.05
N ILE A 231 16.18 1.60 -9.03
CA ILE A 231 15.00 1.09 -9.70
C ILE A 231 15.31 0.99 -11.19
N GLU A 232 15.23 -0.22 -11.74
CA GLU A 232 15.28 -0.45 -13.18
C GLU A 232 13.88 -0.75 -13.70
N ASN A 233 13.39 0.09 -14.60
CA ASN A 233 12.16 -0.15 -15.34
C ASN A 233 12.51 -0.83 -16.66
N VAL A 234 12.24 -2.13 -16.74
CA VAL A 234 12.49 -2.93 -17.94
C VAL A 234 11.21 -2.96 -18.77
N ILE A 235 11.26 -2.29 -19.91
CA ILE A 235 10.18 -2.21 -20.90
C ILE A 235 10.45 -3.28 -21.95
N THR A 236 9.53 -4.22 -22.11
CA THR A 236 9.60 -5.28 -23.12
C THR A 236 8.54 -5.05 -24.19
N MET A 237 8.97 -4.87 -25.42
CA MET A 237 8.11 -4.69 -26.59
C MET A 237 7.51 -6.03 -27.07
N PRO A 238 6.46 -6.01 -27.90
CA PRO A 238 5.86 -7.24 -28.44
C PRO A 238 6.82 -8.13 -29.23
N ASP A 239 7.85 -7.55 -29.84
CA ASP A 239 8.90 -8.27 -30.57
C ASP A 239 10.02 -8.85 -29.67
N GLY A 240 9.90 -8.66 -28.35
CA GLY A 240 10.87 -9.10 -27.36
C GLY A 240 12.05 -8.14 -27.15
N THR A 241 12.12 -7.02 -27.88
CA THR A 241 13.13 -5.99 -27.63
C THR A 241 12.94 -5.37 -26.25
N LYS A 242 14.04 -5.04 -25.59
CA LYS A 242 14.04 -4.53 -24.22
C LYS A 242 14.68 -3.15 -24.16
N HIS A 243 14.01 -2.24 -23.48
CA HIS A 243 14.52 -0.92 -23.12
C HIS A 243 14.60 -0.84 -21.60
N VAL A 244 15.67 -0.27 -21.07
CA VAL A 244 15.88 -0.14 -19.62
C VAL A 244 15.96 1.33 -19.27
N LEU A 245 15.10 1.75 -18.35
CA LEU A 245 15.17 3.07 -17.74
C LEU A 245 15.65 2.93 -16.31
N ARG A 246 16.55 3.83 -15.92
CA ARG A 246 17.14 3.85 -14.58
C ARG A 246 16.46 4.91 -13.73
N GLY A 247 16.20 4.59 -12.48
CA GLY A 247 15.50 5.44 -11.56
C GLY A 247 15.81 5.07 -10.12
N GLY A 248 14.95 5.54 -9.23
CA GLY A 248 15.01 5.18 -7.82
C GLY A 248 15.20 6.37 -6.88
N THR A 249 15.53 6.05 -5.64
CA THR A 249 15.60 7.03 -4.56
C THR A 249 16.90 6.89 -3.79
N ALA A 250 17.36 8.01 -3.24
CA ALA A 250 18.50 8.11 -2.37
C ALA A 250 18.06 8.68 -1.02
N ALA A 251 18.85 8.40 0.01
CA ALA A 251 18.63 8.90 1.36
C ALA A 251 19.82 9.76 1.83
N PRO A 252 20.11 10.92 1.20
CA PRO A 252 21.21 11.77 1.63
C PRO A 252 20.94 12.34 3.02
N TYR A 253 22.00 12.67 3.75
CA TYR A 253 21.86 13.49 4.94
C TYR A 253 21.38 14.91 4.58
N PRO A 254 20.51 15.53 5.39
CA PRO A 254 20.14 16.93 5.24
C PRO A 254 21.34 17.85 5.52
N TRP A 255 21.35 19.09 5.02
CA TRP A 255 22.46 20.03 5.23
C TRP A 255 22.71 20.41 6.69
N PHE A 256 21.68 20.34 7.53
CA PHE A 256 21.79 20.59 8.97
C PHE A 256 21.65 19.28 9.74
N PRO A 257 22.55 18.97 10.70
CA PRO A 257 22.50 17.72 11.42
C PRO A 257 21.20 17.56 12.20
N MET A 258 20.49 16.46 11.90
CA MET A 258 19.28 16.06 12.60
C MET A 258 19.53 14.73 13.32
N PRO A 259 20.24 14.71 14.47
CA PRO A 259 20.41 13.48 15.20
C PRO A 259 19.06 12.99 15.72
N VAL A 260 18.78 11.71 15.49
CA VAL A 260 17.58 11.01 15.96
C VAL A 260 18.04 10.00 16.97
N LEU A 261 17.65 10.22 18.23
CA LEU A 261 17.90 9.32 19.34
C LEU A 261 16.57 9.04 20.01
N GLY A 262 16.07 7.82 19.88
CA GLY A 262 14.84 7.43 20.53
C GLY A 262 14.37 6.03 20.19
N CYS A 263 13.29 5.62 20.83
CA CYS A 263 12.68 4.32 20.61
C CYS A 263 11.25 4.48 20.10
N ALA A 264 10.82 3.57 19.24
CA ALA A 264 9.49 3.58 18.65
C ALA A 264 8.93 2.17 18.49
N LEU A 265 7.60 2.08 18.40
CA LEU A 265 6.93 0.85 18.03
C LEU A 265 7.21 0.52 16.57
N ASN A 266 7.83 -0.62 16.32
CA ASN A 266 7.96 -1.15 14.98
C ASN A 266 6.59 -1.69 14.53
N SER A 267 6.13 -1.30 13.35
CA SER A 267 4.84 -1.77 12.82
C SER A 267 4.96 -3.14 12.11
N GLY A 268 6.17 -3.56 11.74
CA GLY A 268 6.43 -4.84 11.07
C GLY A 268 6.56 -6.02 12.03
N ALA A 269 6.90 -5.75 13.29
CA ALA A 269 6.90 -6.70 14.40
C ALA A 269 6.54 -5.93 15.66
N PRO A 270 5.69 -6.45 16.57
CA PRO A 270 5.31 -5.76 17.81
C PRO A 270 6.48 -5.71 18.80
N SER A 271 7.53 -4.96 18.47
CA SER A 271 8.76 -4.75 19.24
C SER A 271 8.98 -3.26 19.49
N TRP A 272 9.64 -2.99 20.62
CA TRP A 272 10.09 -1.66 21.01
C TRP A 272 11.55 -1.50 20.57
N ASP A 273 11.75 -0.84 19.43
CA ASP A 273 13.07 -0.74 18.80
C ASP A 273 13.64 0.66 18.99
N CYS A 274 14.92 0.73 19.37
CA CYS A 274 15.64 1.97 19.59
C CYS A 274 16.58 2.28 18.42
N PHE A 275 16.55 3.54 17.98
CA PHE A 275 17.33 4.04 16.86
C PHE A 275 18.28 5.12 17.35
N HIS A 276 19.52 5.05 16.86
CA HIS A 276 20.52 6.06 17.08
C HIS A 276 21.20 6.36 15.74
N GLY A 277 21.17 7.62 15.34
CA GLY A 277 21.78 8.04 14.08
C GLY A 277 21.40 9.46 13.71
N PHE A 278 21.55 9.78 12.44
CA PHE A 278 21.06 11.03 11.88
C PHE A 278 19.90 10.73 10.93
N SER A 279 18.87 11.57 10.97
CA SER A 279 17.79 11.52 10.00
C SER A 279 18.35 11.72 8.59
N ARG A 280 17.80 10.98 7.62
CA ARG A 280 18.11 11.06 6.19
C ARG A 280 16.86 11.39 5.42
N ASP A 281 17.00 12.07 4.29
CA ASP A 281 15.91 12.35 3.37
C ASP A 281 15.58 11.12 2.50
N SER A 282 14.91 10.13 3.09
CA SER A 282 14.74 8.75 2.57
C SER A 282 13.96 8.58 1.26
N PHE A 283 13.56 9.66 0.60
CA PHE A 283 12.77 9.64 -0.63
C PHE A 283 13.28 10.69 -1.63
N THR A 284 14.58 10.93 -1.67
CA THR A 284 15.15 11.90 -2.61
C THR A 284 15.31 11.25 -3.98
N PRO A 285 14.60 11.68 -5.04
CA PRO A 285 14.68 11.02 -6.34
C PRO A 285 16.09 11.12 -6.94
N ILE A 286 16.55 10.01 -7.51
CA ILE A 286 17.83 9.95 -8.25
C ILE A 286 17.68 10.58 -9.62
N VAL A 287 16.56 10.39 -10.32
CA VAL A 287 16.32 11.11 -11.59
C VAL A 287 15.87 12.54 -11.32
N THR A 288 16.33 13.49 -12.14
CA THR A 288 15.99 14.90 -11.94
C THR A 288 14.50 15.10 -12.14
N SER A 289 13.81 15.51 -11.08
CA SER A 289 12.38 15.76 -11.10
C SER A 289 12.02 16.91 -10.18
N ALA A 290 10.95 17.63 -10.51
CA ALA A 290 10.44 18.74 -9.70
C ALA A 290 9.72 18.27 -8.42
N THR A 291 9.64 16.95 -8.19
CA THR A 291 8.69 16.33 -7.26
C THR A 291 9.38 15.19 -6.50
N ARG A 292 9.06 15.05 -5.21
CA ARG A 292 9.57 13.94 -4.38
C ARG A 292 9.05 12.58 -4.85
N TYR A 293 7.88 12.57 -5.48
CA TYR A 293 7.18 11.38 -5.94
C TYR A 293 7.01 11.46 -7.46
N GLY A 294 7.22 10.33 -8.15
CA GLY A 294 6.94 10.21 -9.57
C GLY A 294 8.06 10.60 -10.54
N GLY A 295 9.31 10.71 -10.06
CA GLY A 295 10.46 10.86 -10.96
C GLY A 295 10.53 9.71 -11.98
N ASP A 296 10.47 8.47 -11.49
CA ASP A 296 10.58 7.27 -12.33
C ASP A 296 9.43 7.15 -13.35
N VAL A 297 8.19 7.42 -12.95
CA VAL A 297 7.05 7.37 -13.88
C VAL A 297 7.10 8.49 -14.92
N ARG A 298 7.69 9.65 -14.60
CA ARG A 298 7.91 10.73 -15.58
C ARG A 298 8.98 10.34 -16.60
N VAL A 299 10.05 9.70 -16.15
CA VAL A 299 11.08 9.14 -17.05
C VAL A 299 10.47 8.08 -17.97
N LEU A 300 9.65 7.17 -17.41
CA LEU A 300 8.89 6.19 -18.19
C LEU A 300 7.98 6.86 -19.22
N ALA A 301 7.17 7.83 -18.80
CA ALA A 301 6.25 8.54 -19.67
C ALA A 301 6.99 9.26 -20.82
N THR A 302 8.13 9.90 -20.51
CA THR A 302 8.98 10.57 -21.52
C THR A 302 9.53 9.57 -22.53
N ALA A 303 10.03 8.43 -22.07
CA ALA A 303 10.55 7.37 -22.94
C ALA A 303 9.47 6.75 -23.83
N LEU A 304 8.22 6.71 -23.34
CA LEU A 304 7.03 6.29 -24.09
C LEU A 304 6.44 7.41 -24.98
N ALA A 305 7.12 8.55 -25.08
CA ALA A 305 6.67 9.75 -25.80
C ALA A 305 5.30 10.31 -25.33
N LEU A 306 4.93 10.04 -24.08
CA LEU A 306 3.73 10.61 -23.46
C LEU A 306 4.00 12.03 -22.96
N THR A 307 3.01 12.91 -23.10
CA THR A 307 3.13 14.31 -22.69
C THR A 307 2.36 14.58 -21.39
N PRO A 308 2.91 15.39 -20.48
CA PRO A 308 2.17 15.82 -19.30
C PRO A 308 0.84 16.48 -19.71
N THR A 309 -0.25 16.04 -19.11
CA THR A 309 -1.60 16.54 -19.37
C THR A 309 -2.02 17.46 -18.22
N GLU A 310 -2.29 18.71 -18.54
CA GLU A 310 -2.84 19.65 -17.55
C GLU A 310 -4.24 19.21 -17.10
N PRO A 311 -4.66 19.48 -15.84
CA PRO A 311 -5.96 19.05 -15.34
C PRO A 311 -7.16 19.40 -16.23
N GLN A 312 -7.15 20.58 -16.85
CA GLN A 312 -8.18 21.04 -17.79
C GLN A 312 -8.22 20.31 -19.14
N ASN A 313 -7.11 19.66 -19.52
CA ASN A 313 -6.96 18.97 -20.81
C ASN A 313 -7.16 17.46 -20.69
N ARG A 314 -7.39 16.95 -19.47
CA ARG A 314 -7.70 15.54 -19.25
C ARG A 314 -9.00 15.17 -19.93
N ARG A 315 -9.05 13.95 -20.46
CA ARG A 315 -10.23 13.38 -21.11
C ARG A 315 -10.64 12.13 -20.34
N ALA A 316 -11.90 12.05 -19.99
CA ALA A 316 -12.48 10.80 -19.50
C ALA A 316 -12.55 9.78 -20.64
N THR A 317 -12.60 8.51 -20.26
CA THR A 317 -13.02 7.45 -21.18
C THR A 317 -14.48 7.67 -21.55
N ASP A 318 -14.84 7.35 -22.79
CA ASP A 318 -16.22 7.40 -23.27
C ASP A 318 -17.18 6.65 -22.34
N ARG A 319 -18.31 7.28 -22.00
CA ARG A 319 -19.26 6.77 -21.01
C ARG A 319 -19.95 5.50 -21.47
N GLU A 320 -20.45 5.50 -22.70
CA GLU A 320 -21.18 4.36 -23.28
C GLU A 320 -20.27 3.13 -23.33
N PHE A 321 -19.03 3.32 -23.79
CA PHE A 321 -18.02 2.26 -23.77
C PHE A 321 -17.74 1.73 -22.35
N VAL A 322 -17.67 2.60 -21.34
CA VAL A 322 -17.44 2.16 -19.96
C VAL A 322 -18.64 1.37 -19.43
N GLU A 323 -19.86 1.84 -19.62
CA GLU A 323 -21.08 1.16 -19.15
C GLU A 323 -21.24 -0.24 -19.76
N ASP A 324 -20.92 -0.40 -21.06
CA ASP A 324 -20.86 -1.70 -21.72
C ASP A 324 -19.82 -2.63 -21.09
N GLN A 325 -18.62 -2.09 -20.81
CA GLN A 325 -17.56 -2.85 -20.16
C GLN A 325 -17.91 -3.24 -18.72
N LEU A 326 -18.58 -2.38 -17.95
CA LEU A 326 -19.03 -2.68 -16.59
C LEU A 326 -19.98 -3.89 -16.61
N SER A 327 -20.96 -3.87 -17.51
CA SER A 327 -21.93 -4.96 -17.67
C SER A 327 -21.25 -6.27 -18.07
N GLN A 328 -20.29 -6.21 -19.00
CA GLN A 328 -19.51 -7.38 -19.42
C GLN A 328 -18.67 -7.95 -18.26
N VAL A 329 -18.00 -7.10 -17.47
CA VAL A 329 -17.18 -7.52 -16.34
C VAL A 329 -18.03 -8.17 -15.24
N VAL A 330 -19.18 -7.58 -14.91
CA VAL A 330 -20.12 -8.16 -13.94
C VAL A 330 -20.63 -9.52 -14.44
N GLY A 331 -21.00 -9.63 -15.71
CA GLY A 331 -21.45 -10.89 -16.31
C GLY A 331 -20.37 -12.00 -16.25
N LEU A 332 -19.15 -11.69 -16.67
CA LEU A 332 -18.03 -12.64 -16.61
C LEU A 332 -17.68 -13.05 -15.18
N GLN A 333 -17.73 -12.11 -14.23
CA GLN A 333 -17.48 -12.44 -12.83
C GLN A 333 -18.61 -13.30 -12.25
N LEU A 334 -19.86 -13.04 -12.61
CA LEU A 334 -20.99 -13.89 -12.22
C LEU A 334 -20.85 -15.31 -12.78
N GLU A 335 -20.48 -15.47 -14.05
CA GLU A 335 -20.22 -16.79 -14.64
C GLU A 335 -19.12 -17.55 -13.88
N ARG A 336 -18.06 -16.85 -13.48
CA ARG A 336 -17.01 -17.41 -12.64
C ARG A 336 -17.51 -17.79 -11.25
N ASP A 337 -18.24 -16.92 -10.57
CA ASP A 337 -18.82 -17.20 -9.25
C ASP A 337 -19.73 -18.45 -9.29
N ILE A 338 -20.49 -18.63 -10.37
CA ILE A 338 -21.32 -19.83 -10.60
C ILE A 338 -20.45 -21.07 -10.84
N ALA A 339 -19.37 -20.95 -11.61
CA ALA A 339 -18.43 -22.04 -11.85
C ALA A 339 -17.73 -22.47 -10.55
N ASP A 340 -17.24 -21.52 -9.76
CA ASP A 340 -16.61 -21.73 -8.46
C ASP A 340 -17.59 -22.39 -7.48
N LEU A 341 -18.87 -21.96 -7.47
CA LEU A 341 -19.93 -22.64 -6.70
C LEU A 341 -20.11 -24.10 -7.13
N ARG A 342 -20.17 -24.37 -8.44
CA ARG A 342 -20.36 -25.73 -8.96
C ARG A 342 -19.16 -26.63 -8.65
N GLU A 343 -17.95 -26.10 -8.72
CA GLU A 343 -16.73 -26.79 -8.30
C GLU A 343 -16.77 -27.11 -6.81
N ALA A 344 -17.14 -26.15 -5.97
CA ALA A 344 -17.28 -26.34 -4.53
C ALA A 344 -18.36 -27.38 -4.15
N VAL A 345 -19.41 -27.52 -4.95
CA VAL A 345 -20.44 -28.57 -4.76
C VAL A 345 -19.94 -29.93 -5.24
N ALA A 346 -19.14 -29.97 -6.30
CA ALA A 346 -18.56 -31.20 -6.83
C ALA A 346 -17.44 -31.74 -5.90
N ASP A 347 -16.60 -30.84 -5.40
CA ASP A 347 -15.51 -31.10 -4.46
C ASP A 347 -15.54 -30.05 -3.33
N PRO A 348 -16.21 -30.34 -2.20
CA PRO A 348 -16.23 -29.40 -1.07
C PRO A 348 -14.88 -29.16 -0.39
N ALA A 349 -13.84 -29.94 -0.73
CA ALA A 349 -12.47 -29.70 -0.28
C ALA A 349 -11.73 -28.68 -1.17
N SER A 350 -12.25 -28.36 -2.36
CA SER A 350 -11.83 -27.19 -3.14
C SER A 350 -12.15 -25.94 -2.31
N GLN A 351 -11.14 -25.11 -2.08
CA GLN A 351 -11.23 -24.01 -1.13
C GLN A 351 -12.03 -22.86 -1.77
N MET A 352 -13.36 -22.88 -1.60
CA MET A 352 -14.19 -21.74 -1.97
C MET A 352 -14.10 -20.68 -0.87
N THR A 353 -13.70 -19.46 -1.25
CA THR A 353 -13.65 -18.34 -0.31
C THR A 353 -14.83 -17.41 -0.50
N VAL A 354 -15.15 -16.62 0.52
CA VAL A 354 -16.14 -15.53 0.44
C VAL A 354 -15.83 -14.55 -0.71
N HIS A 355 -14.57 -14.44 -1.13
CA HIS A 355 -14.19 -13.57 -2.24
C HIS A 355 -14.57 -14.12 -3.62
N SER A 356 -14.85 -15.42 -3.73
CA SER A 356 -15.12 -16.13 -4.99
C SER A 356 -16.59 -16.08 -5.44
N ILE A 357 -17.51 -15.54 -4.64
CA ILE A 357 -18.96 -15.61 -4.88
C ILE A 357 -19.71 -14.29 -4.63
N LYS A 358 -18.98 -13.17 -4.60
CA LYS A 358 -19.54 -11.88 -4.17
C LYS A 358 -20.58 -11.31 -5.13
N VAL A 359 -20.44 -11.55 -6.44
CA VAL A 359 -21.39 -11.07 -7.45
C VAL A 359 -22.64 -11.94 -7.39
N LEU A 360 -22.46 -13.27 -7.25
CA LEU A 360 -23.56 -14.20 -7.06
C LEU A 360 -24.41 -13.85 -5.81
N GLU A 361 -23.78 -13.54 -4.67
CA GLU A 361 -24.48 -13.14 -3.44
C GLU A 361 -25.39 -11.90 -3.64
N ARG A 362 -25.06 -11.05 -4.62
CA ARG A 362 -25.78 -9.80 -4.93
C ARG A 362 -26.70 -9.91 -6.13
N THR A 363 -26.93 -11.11 -6.66
CA THR A 363 -27.79 -11.35 -7.82
C THR A 363 -28.94 -12.30 -7.45
N PRO A 364 -30.02 -11.80 -6.79
CA PRO A 364 -31.04 -12.64 -6.16
C PRO A 364 -31.72 -13.64 -7.09
N ASP A 365 -32.03 -13.23 -8.33
CA ASP A 365 -32.73 -14.10 -9.30
C ASP A 365 -31.88 -15.31 -9.70
N VAL A 366 -30.57 -15.08 -9.88
CA VAL A 366 -29.62 -16.15 -10.22
C VAL A 366 -29.38 -17.04 -9.01
N LEU A 367 -29.22 -16.44 -7.83
CA LEU A 367 -29.05 -17.17 -6.57
C LEU A 367 -30.25 -18.08 -6.30
N LEU A 368 -31.47 -17.57 -6.53
CA LEU A 368 -32.72 -18.32 -6.41
C LEU A 368 -32.74 -19.54 -7.33
N SER A 369 -32.31 -19.39 -8.59
CA SER A 369 -32.21 -20.52 -9.53
C SER A 369 -31.20 -21.59 -9.11
N LEU A 370 -30.24 -21.24 -8.24
CA LEU A 370 -29.18 -22.11 -7.74
C LEU A 370 -29.46 -22.68 -6.34
N ALA A 371 -30.62 -22.41 -5.75
CA ALA A 371 -30.99 -22.91 -4.42
C ALA A 371 -30.82 -24.45 -4.26
N PRO A 372 -31.27 -25.30 -5.21
CA PRO A 372 -31.06 -26.75 -5.11
C PRO A 372 -29.57 -27.12 -5.10
N THR A 373 -28.75 -26.43 -5.91
CA THR A 373 -27.30 -26.65 -6.00
C THR A 373 -26.60 -26.26 -4.70
N ILE A 374 -27.00 -25.15 -4.07
CA ILE A 374 -26.45 -24.69 -2.79
C ILE A 374 -26.76 -25.70 -1.68
N VAL A 375 -28.01 -26.16 -1.58
CA VAL A 375 -28.43 -27.15 -0.57
C VAL A 375 -27.68 -28.46 -0.72
N GLU A 376 -27.50 -28.95 -1.96
CA GLU A 376 -26.70 -30.14 -2.23
C GLU A 376 -25.22 -29.94 -1.82
N GLY A 377 -24.65 -28.76 -2.10
CA GLY A 377 -23.31 -28.40 -1.62
C GLY A 377 -23.18 -28.45 -0.11
N ILE A 378 -24.15 -27.88 0.62
CA ILE A 378 -24.19 -27.91 2.10
C ILE A 378 -24.22 -29.35 2.60
N LYS A 379 -25.09 -30.19 2.02
CA LYS A 379 -25.20 -31.62 2.38
C LYS A 379 -23.89 -32.36 2.20
N ARG A 380 -23.19 -32.12 1.08
CA ARG A 380 -21.89 -32.74 0.81
C ARG A 380 -20.79 -32.23 1.74
N ALA A 381 -20.69 -30.91 1.91
CA ALA A 381 -19.70 -30.29 2.80
C ALA A 381 -19.87 -30.74 4.27
N ALA A 382 -21.10 -31.02 4.71
CA ALA A 382 -21.38 -31.54 6.04
C ALA A 382 -21.00 -33.03 6.23
N GLN A 383 -20.80 -33.78 5.14
CA GLN A 383 -20.38 -35.19 5.21
C GLN A 383 -18.87 -35.37 5.29
N ILE A 384 -18.08 -34.33 4.95
CA ILE A 384 -16.62 -34.44 4.94
C ILE A 384 -16.05 -34.11 6.32
N THR A 385 -15.68 -35.15 7.05
CA THR A 385 -15.00 -35.06 8.36
C THR A 385 -13.49 -34.86 8.23
N ASP A 386 -12.91 -35.20 7.07
CA ASP A 386 -11.48 -35.12 6.81
C ASP A 386 -11.12 -33.71 6.32
N ASN A 387 -10.17 -33.06 7.00
CA ASN A 387 -9.75 -31.67 6.78
C ASN A 387 -10.78 -30.60 7.21
N PRO A 388 -10.98 -30.43 8.54
CA PRO A 388 -12.05 -29.59 9.10
C PRO A 388 -11.91 -28.10 8.80
N TYR A 389 -10.76 -27.63 8.31
CA TYR A 389 -10.57 -26.20 8.01
C TYR A 389 -11.11 -25.80 6.62
N ARG A 390 -10.78 -26.57 5.58
CA ARG A 390 -11.18 -26.21 4.20
C ARG A 390 -12.68 -26.41 3.97
N ASN A 391 -13.20 -27.56 4.38
CA ASN A 391 -14.63 -27.88 4.23
C ASN A 391 -15.49 -26.91 5.04
N ARG A 392 -14.97 -26.45 6.19
CA ARG A 392 -15.63 -25.44 7.02
C ARG A 392 -15.82 -24.13 6.28
N GLU A 393 -14.80 -23.63 5.58
CA GLU A 393 -14.93 -22.35 4.87
C GLU A 393 -15.85 -22.46 3.64
N THR A 394 -15.75 -23.56 2.88
CA THR A 394 -16.69 -23.85 1.79
C THR A 394 -18.13 -23.98 2.32
N GLY A 395 -18.35 -24.77 3.37
CA GLY A 395 -19.65 -24.96 4.02
C GLY A 395 -20.24 -23.66 4.56
N ARG A 396 -19.44 -22.84 5.25
CA ARG A 396 -19.88 -21.51 5.74
C ARG A 396 -20.24 -20.56 4.60
N THR A 397 -19.50 -20.62 3.50
CA THR A 397 -19.76 -19.80 2.31
C THR A 397 -21.09 -20.21 1.64
N LEU A 398 -21.34 -21.52 1.51
CA LEU A 398 -22.61 -22.06 1.00
C LEU A 398 -23.79 -21.75 1.93
N ALA A 399 -23.60 -21.90 3.25
CA ALA A 399 -24.57 -21.54 4.27
C ALA A 399 -24.98 -20.06 4.20
N ARG A 400 -24.00 -19.18 3.99
CA ARG A 400 -24.24 -17.76 3.79
C ARG A 400 -25.07 -17.49 2.53
N LEU A 401 -24.77 -18.16 1.41
CA LEU A 401 -25.57 -18.07 0.19
C LEU A 401 -27.01 -18.54 0.43
N PHE A 402 -27.19 -19.65 1.15
CA PHE A 402 -28.51 -20.15 1.53
C PHE A 402 -29.29 -19.13 2.38
N GLY A 403 -28.64 -18.52 3.37
CA GLY A 403 -29.27 -17.49 4.22
C GLY A 403 -29.68 -16.21 3.47
N LYS A 404 -29.21 -16.01 2.24
CA LYS A 404 -29.63 -14.90 1.35
C LYS A 404 -30.84 -15.24 0.47
N LEU A 405 -31.26 -16.50 0.42
CA LEU A 405 -32.46 -16.90 -0.33
C LEU A 405 -33.73 -16.32 0.34
N PRO A 406 -34.83 -16.12 -0.41
CA PRO A 406 -36.13 -15.83 0.17
C PRO A 406 -36.56 -16.89 1.19
N TYR A 407 -37.26 -16.48 2.26
CA TYR A 407 -37.63 -17.36 3.36
C TYR A 407 -38.50 -18.55 2.91
N ASP A 408 -39.45 -18.32 2.00
CA ASP A 408 -40.32 -19.34 1.43
C ASP A 408 -39.55 -20.40 0.62
N VAL A 409 -38.39 -20.06 0.06
CA VAL A 409 -37.50 -21.03 -0.58
C VAL A 409 -36.65 -21.75 0.46
N GLN A 410 -36.17 -21.06 1.49
CA GLN A 410 -35.46 -21.73 2.58
C GLN A 410 -36.36 -22.78 3.27
N ASP A 411 -37.63 -22.45 3.52
CA ASP A 411 -38.64 -23.31 4.16
C ASP A 411 -38.85 -24.63 3.41
N GLN A 412 -38.76 -24.62 2.06
CA GLN A 412 -38.82 -25.83 1.23
C GLN A 412 -37.70 -26.83 1.54
N TYR A 413 -36.60 -26.38 2.14
CA TYR A 413 -35.44 -27.20 2.50
C TYR A 413 -35.27 -27.34 4.03
N ALA A 414 -36.28 -26.97 4.84
CA ALA A 414 -36.19 -27.04 6.30
C ALA A 414 -35.91 -28.46 6.82
N ASP A 415 -36.61 -29.46 6.28
CA ASP A 415 -36.43 -30.86 6.68
C ASP A 415 -35.03 -31.38 6.33
N ASP A 416 -34.49 -30.96 5.18
CA ASP A 416 -33.13 -31.29 4.75
C ASP A 416 -32.08 -30.73 5.72
N MET A 417 -32.24 -29.48 6.15
CA MET A 417 -31.33 -28.83 7.10
C MET A 417 -31.46 -29.44 8.50
N ALA A 418 -32.66 -29.76 8.96
CA ALA A 418 -32.90 -30.42 10.24
C ALA A 418 -32.21 -31.80 10.29
N LEU A 419 -32.30 -32.58 9.21
CA LEU A 419 -31.63 -33.87 9.11
C LEU A 419 -30.10 -33.74 9.16
N LEU A 420 -29.52 -32.70 8.57
CA LEU A 420 -28.08 -32.43 8.66
C LEU A 420 -27.62 -32.12 10.08
N TYR A 421 -28.36 -31.28 10.81
CA TYR A 421 -28.06 -30.97 12.21
C TYR A 421 -28.20 -32.22 13.10
N GLN A 422 -29.23 -33.03 12.90
CA GLN A 422 -29.39 -34.28 13.65
C GLN A 422 -28.18 -35.21 13.46
N ARG A 423 -27.71 -35.38 12.21
CA ARG A 423 -26.52 -36.21 11.93
C ARG A 423 -25.25 -35.64 12.56
N ALA A 424 -25.10 -34.31 12.56
CA ALA A 424 -23.96 -33.64 13.20
C ALA A 424 -23.97 -33.81 14.72
N ASP A 425 -25.16 -33.79 15.35
CA ASP A 425 -25.34 -34.09 16.78
C ASP A 425 -25.02 -35.56 17.10
N GLU A 426 -25.48 -36.50 16.28
CA GLU A 426 -25.22 -37.94 16.44
C GLU A 426 -23.72 -38.29 16.32
N ALA A 427 -22.99 -37.56 15.48
CA ALA A 427 -21.53 -37.65 15.38
C ALA A 427 -20.80 -37.11 16.63
N ASN A 428 -21.52 -36.48 17.56
CA ASN A 428 -21.08 -36.02 18.89
C ASN A 428 -19.84 -35.11 18.86
N ASP A 429 -19.64 -34.36 17.77
CA ASP A 429 -18.41 -33.61 17.54
C ASP A 429 -18.43 -32.23 18.23
N GLY A 430 -19.60 -31.60 18.41
CA GLY A 430 -19.74 -30.26 19.04
C GLY A 430 -18.93 -29.13 18.37
N ARG A 431 -18.07 -29.47 17.41
CA ARG A 431 -17.10 -28.65 16.69
C ARG A 431 -17.40 -28.62 15.19
N HIS A 432 -18.49 -29.26 14.78
CA HIS A 432 -18.95 -29.26 13.39
C HIS A 432 -19.21 -27.82 12.92
N TRP A 433 -18.80 -27.50 11.69
CA TRP A 433 -18.86 -26.14 11.16
C TRP A 433 -20.30 -25.61 11.04
N LEU A 434 -21.31 -26.49 10.94
CA LEU A 434 -22.73 -26.15 10.91
C LEU A 434 -23.18 -25.29 12.12
N TYR A 435 -22.57 -25.48 13.30
CA TYR A 435 -22.88 -24.67 14.49
C TYR A 435 -22.16 -23.31 14.51
N GLN A 436 -21.38 -23.01 13.49
CA GLN A 436 -20.60 -21.77 13.35
C GLN A 436 -21.05 -20.97 12.12
N ALA A 437 -22.03 -21.49 11.38
CA ALA A 437 -22.68 -20.82 10.27
C ALA A 437 -23.92 -20.08 10.80
N ASP A 438 -23.72 -18.86 11.30
CA ASP A 438 -24.78 -18.03 11.89
C ASP A 438 -26.00 -17.89 10.98
N ASP A 439 -25.79 -17.84 9.66
CA ASP A 439 -26.85 -17.73 8.66
C ASP A 439 -27.80 -18.94 8.65
N LEU A 440 -27.29 -20.16 8.93
CA LEU A 440 -28.13 -21.35 9.09
C LEU A 440 -28.78 -21.43 10.47
N LEU A 441 -28.10 -20.93 11.51
CA LEU A 441 -28.65 -20.92 12.87
C LEU A 441 -29.87 -20.02 13.01
N ARG A 442 -29.92 -18.90 12.26
CA ARG A 442 -31.10 -18.03 12.19
C ARG A 442 -32.32 -18.70 11.56
N PHE A 443 -32.09 -19.75 10.77
CA PHE A 443 -33.13 -20.53 10.11
C PHE A 443 -33.55 -21.77 10.93
N ARG A 444 -33.17 -21.90 12.22
CA ARG A 444 -33.57 -23.05 13.03
C ARG A 444 -35.09 -23.26 12.97
N PRO A 445 -35.56 -24.40 12.42
CA PRO A 445 -36.97 -24.69 12.45
C PRO A 445 -37.45 -24.78 13.92
N PRO A 446 -38.69 -24.39 14.22
CA PRO A 446 -39.21 -24.29 15.59
C PRO A 446 -39.11 -25.58 16.43
N CYS A 447 -38.86 -26.73 15.80
CA CYS A 447 -38.73 -28.02 16.46
C CYS A 447 -37.44 -28.20 17.28
N CYS A 448 -36.45 -27.30 17.17
CA CYS A 448 -35.14 -27.41 17.83
C CYS A 448 -34.88 -26.34 18.92
N ASP A 449 -35.92 -25.85 19.59
CA ASP A 449 -35.76 -24.97 20.75
C ASP A 449 -35.20 -25.77 21.95
N THR A 450 -33.87 -25.85 22.03
CA THR A 450 -33.14 -26.54 23.08
C THR A 450 -32.96 -25.66 24.32
N SER A 451 -33.98 -24.92 24.76
CA SER A 451 -33.96 -24.11 25.99
C SER A 451 -33.86 -24.94 27.30
N GLY A 452 -33.38 -26.19 27.22
CA GLY A 452 -33.18 -27.11 28.34
C GLY A 452 -31.81 -27.80 28.40
N ARG A 453 -30.74 -27.23 27.82
CA ARG A 453 -29.35 -27.66 28.07
C ARG A 453 -28.43 -26.51 28.40
#